data_AF-K1S7T9-F1
#
_entry.id   AF-K1S7T9-F1
#
_cell.length_a   1.000
_cell.length_b   1.000
_cell.length_c   1.000
_cell.angle_alpha   90.00
_cell.angle_beta   90.00
_cell.angle_gamma   90.00
#
_symmetry.space_group_name_H-M   'P 1'
#
loop_
_entity.id
_entity.type
_entity.pdbx_description
1 polymer ?
#
loop_
_entity_poly.entity_id
_entity_poly.type
_entity_poly.pdbx_seq_one_letter_code
_entity_poly.pdbx_strand_id
1 'polypeptide(L)'
;MFEGIEYRGFGQDIVEELAKYSKVPVWNGLTNEFHPTQMLADLLTIREHFGHLKGIRMTYMGDARYNMGNSLMVACAKMGMHFTACTTAKYFPAKELVAECEAIAAQTGGSITLTV
;
A
#
# COMPACT_ATOMS: atom_id res chain seq x y z
N MET A 1 -19.36 -24.04 -0.76
CA MET A 1 -18.96 -24.01 -2.19
C MET A 1 -17.49 -23.61 -2.32
N PHE A 2 -17.01 -22.55 -1.65
CA PHE A 2 -15.57 -22.23 -1.57
C PHE A 2 -15.16 -21.90 -0.13
N GLU A 3 -13.86 -22.00 0.17
CA GLU A 3 -13.29 -21.72 1.50
C GLU A 3 -12.61 -20.33 1.58
N GLY A 4 -12.49 -19.63 0.46
CA GLY A 4 -11.97 -18.27 0.35
C GLY A 4 -12.22 -17.70 -1.05
N ILE A 5 -12.14 -16.38 -1.18
CA ILE A 5 -12.42 -15.66 -2.43
C ILE A 5 -11.30 -14.67 -2.69
N GLU A 6 -10.66 -14.76 -3.86
CA GLU A 6 -9.84 -13.66 -4.38
C GLU A 6 -10.72 -12.79 -5.28
N TYR A 7 -10.54 -11.47 -5.16
CA TYR A 7 -11.20 -10.51 -6.02
C TYR A 7 -10.17 -9.56 -6.64
N ARG A 8 -10.26 -9.44 -7.96
CA ARG A 8 -9.59 -8.43 -8.76
C ARG A 8 -10.60 -7.69 -9.61
N GLY A 9 -10.61 -6.36 -9.49
CA GLY A 9 -11.53 -5.50 -10.22
C GLY A 9 -11.22 -4.03 -9.99
N PHE A 10 -12.25 -3.19 -10.06
CA PHE A 10 -12.07 -1.74 -10.01
C PHE A 10 -12.32 -1.17 -8.60
N GLY A 11 -13.49 -1.39 -8.03
CA GLY A 11 -13.91 -0.73 -6.78
C GLY A 11 -13.48 -1.48 -5.51
N GLN A 12 -12.90 -0.75 -4.57
CA GLN A 12 -12.61 -1.24 -3.21
C GLN A 12 -13.89 -1.60 -2.44
N ASP A 13 -15.00 -0.92 -2.70
CA ASP A 13 -16.32 -1.21 -2.12
C ASP A 13 -16.82 -2.62 -2.48
N ILE A 14 -16.51 -3.12 -3.67
CA ILE A 14 -16.93 -4.46 -4.13
C ILE A 14 -16.20 -5.55 -3.33
N VAL A 15 -14.90 -5.42 -3.09
CA VAL A 15 -14.16 -6.42 -2.29
C VAL A 15 -14.59 -6.38 -0.82
N GLU A 16 -14.95 -5.19 -0.30
CA GLU A 16 -15.53 -5.02 1.04
C GLU A 16 -16.92 -5.65 1.14
N GLU A 17 -17.76 -5.49 0.13
CA GLU A 17 -19.07 -6.15 0.06
C GLU A 17 -18.94 -7.67 0.03
N LEU A 18 -18.03 -8.21 -0.80
CA LEU A 18 -17.70 -9.64 -0.83
C LEU A 18 -17.25 -10.13 0.55
N ALA A 19 -16.36 -9.39 1.22
CA ALA A 19 -15.89 -9.74 2.56
C ALA A 19 -17.03 -9.75 3.59
N LYS A 20 -17.95 -8.78 3.51
CA LYS A 20 -19.08 -8.64 4.43
C LYS A 20 -20.09 -9.79 4.31
N TYR A 21 -20.38 -10.24 3.09
CA TYR A 21 -21.49 -11.19 2.85
C TYR A 21 -21.06 -12.65 2.64
N SER A 22 -19.82 -12.93 2.24
CA SER A 22 -19.39 -14.30 1.88
C SER A 22 -19.09 -15.23 3.06
N LYS A 23 -18.82 -14.68 4.26
CA LYS A 23 -18.45 -15.41 5.49
C LYS A 23 -17.18 -16.28 5.36
N VAL A 24 -16.38 -16.07 4.31
CA VAL A 24 -15.06 -16.68 4.12
C VAL A 24 -14.02 -15.57 3.95
N PRO A 25 -12.73 -15.84 4.14
CA PRO A 25 -11.69 -14.87 3.85
C PRO A 25 -11.76 -14.35 2.41
N VAL A 26 -11.59 -13.05 2.25
CA VAL A 26 -11.54 -12.39 0.95
C VAL A 26 -10.21 -11.67 0.79
N TRP A 27 -9.53 -11.92 -0.32
CA TRP A 27 -8.26 -11.30 -0.67
C TRP A 27 -8.43 -10.31 -1.82
N ASN A 28 -8.02 -9.06 -1.63
CA ASN A 28 -7.90 -8.10 -2.72
C ASN A 28 -6.66 -8.44 -3.55
N GLY A 29 -6.86 -8.97 -4.75
CA GLY A 29 -5.79 -9.20 -5.71
C GLY A 29 -5.39 -7.97 -6.51
N LEU A 30 -6.32 -7.02 -6.74
CA LEU A 30 -6.07 -5.66 -7.26
C LEU A 30 -7.40 -4.88 -7.32
N THR A 31 -7.39 -3.65 -6.81
CA THR A 31 -8.42 -2.61 -7.03
C THR A 31 -7.79 -1.34 -7.62
N ASN A 32 -8.59 -0.32 -7.93
CA ASN A 32 -8.07 1.00 -8.27
C ASN A 32 -7.31 1.61 -7.10
N GLU A 33 -7.74 1.33 -5.87
CA GLU A 33 -7.25 1.93 -4.64
C GLU A 33 -6.02 1.21 -4.09
N PHE A 34 -5.97 -0.14 -4.15
CA PHE A 34 -4.92 -0.94 -3.51
C PHE A 34 -4.52 -2.21 -4.28
N HIS A 35 -3.28 -2.65 -4.09
CA HIS A 35 -2.71 -3.90 -4.59
C HIS A 35 -1.85 -4.57 -3.49
N PRO A 36 -2.48 -5.09 -2.42
CA PRO A 36 -1.76 -5.49 -1.21
C PRO A 36 -0.87 -6.72 -1.42
N THR A 37 -1.27 -7.66 -2.27
CA THR A 37 -0.48 -8.87 -2.57
C THR A 37 0.85 -8.51 -3.24
N GLN A 38 0.87 -7.50 -4.12
CA GLN A 38 2.10 -6.99 -4.71
C GLN A 38 3.03 -6.41 -3.64
N MET A 39 2.50 -5.70 -2.63
CA MET A 39 3.35 -5.15 -1.57
C MET A 39 4.01 -6.23 -0.72
N LEU A 40 3.31 -7.35 -0.49
CA LEU A 40 3.91 -8.49 0.21
C LEU A 40 5.10 -9.07 -0.57
N ALA A 41 4.98 -9.15 -1.91
CA ALA A 41 6.08 -9.57 -2.77
C ALA A 41 7.23 -8.55 -2.76
N ASP A 42 6.92 -7.26 -2.91
CA ASP A 42 7.94 -6.19 -2.92
C ASP A 42 8.73 -6.15 -1.60
N LEU A 43 8.03 -6.24 -0.45
CA LEU A 43 8.66 -6.29 0.86
C LEU A 43 9.51 -7.56 1.05
N LEU A 44 9.06 -8.72 0.54
CA LEU A 44 9.86 -9.93 0.56
C LEU A 44 11.17 -9.72 -0.21
N THR A 45 11.09 -9.20 -1.43
CA THR A 45 12.27 -8.92 -2.28
C THR A 45 13.22 -7.94 -1.62
N ILE A 46 12.72 -6.82 -1.07
CA ILE A 46 13.57 -5.86 -0.35
C ILE A 46 14.27 -6.55 0.83
N ARG A 47 13.55 -7.36 1.61
CA ARG A 47 14.15 -8.09 2.72
C ARG A 47 15.19 -9.11 2.26
N GLU A 48 15.00 -9.79 1.14
CA GLU A 48 15.97 -10.73 0.58
C GLU A 48 17.28 -10.03 0.15
N HIS A 49 17.19 -8.81 -0.40
CA HIS A 49 18.35 -8.05 -0.85
C HIS A 49 19.06 -7.27 0.26
N PHE A 50 18.35 -6.78 1.26
CA PHE A 50 18.91 -5.91 2.31
C PHE A 50 18.98 -6.57 3.70
N GLY A 51 18.31 -7.72 3.90
CA GLY A 51 18.24 -8.44 5.18
C GLY A 51 17.31 -7.81 6.22
N HIS A 52 16.74 -6.63 5.95
CA HIS A 52 15.86 -5.89 6.85
C HIS A 52 14.88 -5.01 6.05
N LEU A 53 13.95 -4.37 6.74
CA LEU A 53 12.99 -3.40 6.16
C LEU A 53 13.07 -2.05 6.86
N LYS A 54 13.01 -2.05 8.19
CA LYS A 54 13.01 -0.81 9.00
C LYS A 54 14.21 0.09 8.66
N GLY A 55 13.94 1.35 8.35
CA GLY A 55 14.96 2.35 7.98
C GLY A 55 15.35 2.37 6.50
N ILE A 56 14.88 1.42 5.67
CA ILE A 56 15.09 1.47 4.22
C ILE A 56 14.32 2.65 3.63
N ARG A 57 14.93 3.33 2.66
CA ARG A 57 14.31 4.42 1.89
C ARG A 57 13.81 3.88 0.56
N MET A 58 12.51 4.01 0.32
CA MET A 58 11.81 3.56 -0.88
C MET A 58 11.27 4.78 -1.62
N THR A 59 11.71 5.00 -2.86
CA THR A 59 11.21 6.08 -3.72
C THR A 59 10.36 5.50 -4.84
N TYR A 60 9.09 5.90 -4.89
CA TYR A 60 8.19 5.61 -5.99
C TYR A 60 8.16 6.79 -6.96
N MET A 61 8.35 6.52 -8.26
CA MET A 61 8.33 7.52 -9.32
C MET A 61 7.17 7.22 -10.28
N GLY A 62 6.29 8.19 -10.51
CA GLY A 62 5.13 8.03 -11.39
C GLY A 62 3.80 8.44 -10.76
N ASP A 63 2.70 7.82 -11.17
CA ASP A 63 1.37 8.16 -10.67
C ASP A 63 1.09 7.52 -9.30
N ALA A 64 1.20 8.31 -8.22
CA ALA A 64 1.09 7.81 -6.86
C ALA A 64 -0.34 7.89 -6.29
N ARG A 65 -1.35 8.25 -7.09
CA ARG A 65 -2.75 8.40 -6.63
C ARG A 65 -3.48 7.10 -6.33
N TYR A 66 -3.06 6.03 -7.01
CA TYR A 66 -3.81 4.79 -7.12
C TYR A 66 -3.06 3.64 -6.43
N ASN A 67 -3.56 2.43 -6.65
CA ASN A 67 -3.11 1.17 -6.08
C ASN A 67 -1.63 1.07 -5.72
N MET A 68 -0.70 1.30 -6.65
CA MET A 68 0.73 1.14 -6.37
C MET A 68 1.24 2.19 -5.38
N GLY A 69 1.01 3.48 -5.64
CA GLY A 69 1.44 4.56 -4.77
C GLY A 69 0.84 4.46 -3.37
N ASN A 70 -0.47 4.22 -3.29
CA ASN A 70 -1.17 4.04 -2.03
C ASN A 70 -0.65 2.83 -1.26
N SER A 71 -0.53 1.67 -1.92
CA SER A 71 -0.14 0.43 -1.23
C SER A 71 1.31 0.47 -0.76
N LEU A 72 2.23 1.04 -1.56
CA LEU A 72 3.63 1.20 -1.18
C LEU A 72 3.78 2.15 0.00
N MET A 73 3.03 3.25 0.00
CA MET A 73 3.02 4.21 1.10
C MET A 73 2.56 3.54 2.40
N VAL A 74 1.44 2.81 2.37
CA VAL A 74 0.90 2.07 3.52
C VAL A 74 1.88 0.99 4.00
N ALA A 75 2.43 0.21 3.08
CA ALA A 75 3.39 -0.85 3.39
C ALA A 75 4.65 -0.28 4.06
N CYS A 76 5.22 0.78 3.50
CA CYS A 76 6.40 1.43 4.06
C CYS A 76 6.12 2.02 5.45
N ALA A 77 5.00 2.71 5.62
CA ALA A 77 4.58 3.25 6.92
C ALA A 77 4.50 2.15 7.98
N LYS A 78 3.84 1.02 7.67
CA LYS A 78 3.67 -0.09 8.61
C LYS A 78 4.98 -0.82 8.94
N MET A 79 5.92 -0.88 7.99
CA MET A 79 7.19 -1.59 8.18
C MET A 79 8.34 -0.71 8.72
N GLY A 80 8.06 0.55 9.04
CA GLY A 80 9.08 1.49 9.54
C GLY A 80 10.09 1.90 8.47
N MET A 81 9.68 1.92 7.20
CA MET A 81 10.47 2.39 6.07
C MET A 81 10.19 3.87 5.80
N HIS A 82 11.06 4.52 5.04
CA HIS A 82 10.88 5.90 4.57
C HIS A 82 10.37 5.88 3.14
N PHE A 83 9.10 6.23 2.94
CA PHE A 83 8.48 6.32 1.61
C PHE A 83 8.62 7.72 1.03
N THR A 84 9.02 7.81 -0.24
CA THR A 84 9.00 9.05 -1.02
C THR A 84 8.19 8.85 -2.30
N ALA A 85 7.12 9.63 -2.50
CA ALA A 85 6.50 9.78 -3.81
C ALA A 85 7.17 10.93 -4.55
N CYS A 86 7.90 10.61 -5.61
CA CYS A 86 8.56 11.56 -6.50
C CYS A 86 7.71 11.71 -7.77
N THR A 87 6.86 12.75 -7.79
CA THR A 87 5.91 13.00 -8.87
C THR A 87 5.33 14.41 -8.81
N THR A 88 4.54 14.79 -9.80
CA THR A 88 3.87 16.09 -9.78
C THR A 88 2.76 16.14 -8.74
N ALA A 89 2.46 17.32 -8.19
CA ALA A 89 1.41 17.48 -7.17
C ALA A 89 0.03 16.97 -7.61
N LYS A 90 -0.26 16.95 -8.92
CA LYS A 90 -1.48 16.37 -9.49
C LYS A 90 -1.60 14.86 -9.25
N TYR A 91 -0.47 14.18 -9.03
CA TYR A 91 -0.35 12.73 -8.91
C TYR A 91 0.03 12.27 -7.50
N PHE A 92 -0.08 13.13 -6.49
CA PHE A 92 0.09 12.72 -5.10
C PHE A 92 -1.09 11.87 -4.59
N PRO A 93 -0.86 10.98 -3.61
CA PRO A 93 -1.94 10.25 -2.93
C PRO A 93 -2.95 11.20 -2.27
N ALA A 94 -4.14 10.66 -1.97
CA ALA A 94 -5.15 11.41 -1.22
C ALA A 94 -4.61 11.88 0.14
N LYS A 95 -4.91 13.13 0.51
CA LYS A 95 -4.35 13.77 1.73
C LYS A 95 -4.71 13.01 3.00
N GLU A 96 -5.90 12.43 3.04
CA GLU A 96 -6.41 11.66 4.16
C GLU A 96 -5.56 10.40 4.38
N LEU A 97 -5.24 9.68 3.29
CA LEU A 97 -4.38 8.51 3.35
C LEU A 97 -2.93 8.88 3.70
N VAL A 98 -2.44 10.02 3.20
CA VAL A 98 -1.11 10.54 3.56
C VAL A 98 -1.04 10.80 5.07
N ALA A 99 -2.03 11.50 5.63
CA ALA A 99 -2.08 11.81 7.06
C ALA A 99 -2.15 10.54 7.93
N GLU A 100 -2.92 9.53 7.50
CA GLU A 100 -2.95 8.23 8.18
C GLU A 100 -1.58 7.55 8.15
N CYS A 101 -0.93 7.53 6.98
CA CYS A 101 0.39 6.93 6.83
C CYS A 101 1.48 7.68 7.61
N GLU A 102 1.40 9.00 7.70
CA GLU A 102 2.29 9.82 8.54
C GLU A 102 2.13 9.47 10.02
N ALA A 103 0.90 9.32 10.51
CA ALA A 103 0.62 8.93 11.89
C ALA A 103 1.12 7.52 12.22
N ILE A 104 1.01 6.57 11.27
CA ILE A 104 1.57 5.22 11.40
C ILE A 104 3.10 5.29 11.37
N ALA A 105 3.69 6.02 10.43
CA ALA A 105 5.13 6.13 10.26
C ALA A 105 5.82 6.71 11.52
N ALA A 106 5.17 7.67 12.19
CA ALA A 106 5.65 8.22 13.46
C ALA A 106 5.78 7.16 14.57
N GLN A 107 4.91 6.14 14.58
CA GLN A 107 4.95 5.06 15.56
C GLN A 107 5.98 3.97 15.20
N THR A 108 6.22 3.75 13.91
CA THR A 108 7.12 2.69 13.42
C THR A 108 8.57 3.15 13.23
N GLY A 109 8.80 4.46 13.23
CA GLY A 109 10.10 5.10 12.96
C GLY A 109 10.39 5.33 11.47
N GLY A 110 9.36 5.24 10.62
CA GLY A 110 9.43 5.56 9.20
C GLY A 110 9.15 7.04 8.91
N SER A 111 8.98 7.38 7.63
CA SER A 111 8.52 8.72 7.22
C SER A 111 7.82 8.68 5.86
N ILE A 112 6.94 9.65 5.61
CA ILE A 112 6.31 9.87 4.31
C ILE A 112 6.83 11.20 3.74
N THR A 113 7.15 11.24 2.46
CA THR A 113 7.61 12.44 1.77
C THR A 113 6.98 12.52 0.38
N LEU A 114 6.43 13.68 0.03
CA LEU A 114 5.90 13.97 -1.29
C LEU A 114 6.75 15.08 -1.91
N THR A 115 7.34 14.83 -3.07
CA THR A 115 8.20 15.79 -3.76
C THR A 115 7.97 15.74 -5.27
N VAL A 116 8.25 16.87 -5.92
CA VAL A 116 8.32 17.02 -7.37
C VAL A 116 9.70 16.67 -7.91
#